data_AF-A0A9P5QR77-F1
#
_entry.id   AF-A0A9P5QR77-F1
#
_cell.length_a   1.000
_cell.length_b   1.000
_cell.length_c   1.000
_cell.angle_alpha   90.00
_cell.angle_beta   90.00
_cell.angle_gamma   90.00
#
_symmetry.space_group_name_H-M   'P 1'
#
loop_
_entity.id
_entity.type
_entity.pdbx_description
1 polymer ?
#
loop_
_entity_poly.entity_id
_entity_poly.type
_entity_poly.pdbx_seq_one_letter_code
_entity_poly.pdbx_strand_id
1 'polypeptide(L)'
;YNYITTTLIISSFGKMLLILMVIWDYTELEHSWHLVNFIVLTSNIEALSVFLDTGYLSTTLVILFGLACRIVMQIAFANITGDSTLVTVASM
;
A
#
# COMPACT_ATOMS: atom_id res chain seq x y z
N TYR A 1 -4.59 3.13 -24.75
CA TYR A 1 -4.14 1.73 -24.59
C TYR A 1 -2.79 1.60 -23.88
N ASN A 2 -1.84 2.53 -24.09
CA ASN A 2 -0.50 2.44 -23.46
C ASN A 2 -0.51 2.64 -21.93
N TYR A 3 -1.42 3.49 -21.41
CA TYR A 3 -1.53 3.80 -19.98
C TYR A 3 -1.80 2.58 -19.08
N ILE A 4 -2.63 1.63 -19.52
CA ILE A 4 -2.91 0.42 -18.75
C ILE A 4 -1.63 -0.41 -18.58
N THR A 5 -0.87 -0.59 -19.66
CA THR A 5 0.41 -1.31 -19.63
C THR A 5 1.43 -0.59 -18.75
N THR A 6 1.52 0.74 -18.86
CA THR A 6 2.41 1.56 -18.02
C THR A 6 2.07 1.45 -16.53
N THR A 7 0.80 1.60 -16.16
CA THR A 7 0.32 1.41 -14.78
C THR A 7 0.64 0.01 -14.24
N LEU A 8 0.47 -1.03 -15.05
CA LEU A 8 0.69 -2.41 -14.63
C LEU A 8 2.18 -2.72 -14.45
N ILE A 9 3.04 -2.21 -15.34
CA ILE A 9 4.50 -2.31 -15.22
C ILE A 9 4.99 -1.59 -13.96
N ILE A 10 4.52 -0.36 -13.74
CA ILE A 10 4.90 0.46 -12.58
C ILE A 10 4.47 -0.22 -11.28
N SER A 11 3.26 -0.79 -11.22
CA SER A 11 2.78 -1.52 -10.03
C SER A 11 3.53 -2.85 -9.79
N SER A 12 3.94 -3.54 -10.87
CA SER A 12 4.69 -4.81 -10.76
C SER A 12 6.14 -4.60 -10.31
N PHE A 13 6.76 -3.47 -10.66
CA PHE A 13 8.15 -3.15 -10.34
C PHE A 13 8.46 -3.28 -8.84
N GLY A 14 7.60 -2.72 -7.97
CA GLY A 14 7.77 -2.83 -6.52
C GLY A 14 7.73 -4.28 -6.02
N LYS A 15 6.84 -5.12 -6.57
CA LYS A 15 6.71 -6.52 -6.16
C LYS A 15 7.94 -7.36 -6.55
N MET A 16 8.62 -7.02 -7.65
CA MET A 16 9.86 -7.68 -8.03
C MET A 16 10.98 -7.45 -7.00
N LEU A 17 11.04 -6.26 -6.40
CA LEU A 17 12.01 -5.93 -5.35
C LEU A 17 11.76 -6.72 -4.05
N LEU A 18 10.49 -6.95 -3.69
CA LEU A 18 10.14 -7.81 -2.55
C LEU A 18 10.61 -9.25 -2.76
N ILE A 19 10.48 -9.79 -3.97
CA ILE A 19 10.98 -11.14 -4.31
C ILE A 19 12.51 -11.18 -4.20
N LEU A 20 13.19 -10.14 -4.65
CA LEU A 20 14.65 -10.03 -4.58
C LEU A 20 15.15 -9.98 -3.12
N MET A 21 14.40 -9.33 -2.24
CA MET A 21 14.67 -9.32 -0.79
C MET A 21 14.50 -10.69 -0.13
N VAL A 22 13.57 -11.53 -0.60
CA VAL A 22 13.39 -12.90 -0.07
C VAL A 22 14.48 -13.86 -0.55
N ILE A 23 14.96 -13.68 -1.77
CA ILE A 23 16.00 -14.54 -2.36
C ILE A 23 17.37 -14.25 -1.74
N TRP A 24 17.63 -12.98 -1.39
CA TRP A 24 18.92 -12.55 -0.88
C TRP A 24 18.95 -12.58 0.64
N ASP A 25 19.92 -13.28 1.22
CA ASP A 25 20.10 -13.36 2.68
C ASP A 25 20.70 -12.04 3.20
N TYR A 26 19.83 -11.10 3.58
CA TYR A 26 20.24 -9.83 4.18
C TYR A 26 20.41 -10.01 5.69
N THR A 27 21.60 -9.72 6.20
CA THR A 27 21.90 -9.82 7.65
C THR A 27 21.17 -8.76 8.49
N GLU A 28 20.69 -7.68 7.85
CA GLU A 28 19.89 -6.61 8.47
C GLU A 28 18.51 -6.47 7.79
N LEU A 29 17.69 -7.52 7.94
CA LEU A 29 16.35 -7.62 7.34
C LEU A 29 15.38 -6.51 7.79
N GLU A 30 15.51 -6.01 9.03
CA GLU A 30 14.55 -5.04 9.59
C GLU A 30 14.56 -3.70 8.86
N HIS A 31 15.76 -3.16 8.55
CA HIS A 31 15.86 -1.86 7.89
C HIS A 31 15.54 -1.93 6.40
N SER A 32 15.94 -3.02 5.72
CA SER A 32 15.63 -3.24 4.30
C SER A 32 14.13 -3.46 4.07
N TRP A 33 13.42 -4.11 5.00
CA TRP A 33 11.98 -4.34 4.89
C TRP A 33 11.17 -3.04 4.79
N HIS A 34 11.47 -2.06 5.64
CA HIS A 34 10.76 -0.79 5.66
C HIS A 34 11.04 0.03 4.40
N LEU A 35 12.29 0.06 3.92
CA LEU A 35 12.67 0.77 2.70
C LEU A 35 12.02 0.16 1.46
N VAL A 36 12.03 -1.16 1.32
CA VAL A 36 11.41 -1.84 0.18
C VAL A 36 9.89 -1.65 0.20
N ASN A 37 9.24 -1.72 1.37
CA ASN A 37 7.81 -1.41 1.49
C ASN A 37 7.49 0.04 1.13
N PHE A 38 8.33 1.00 1.51
CA PHE A 38 8.16 2.40 1.13
C PHE A 38 8.27 2.60 -0.39
N ILE A 39 9.20 1.89 -1.05
CA ILE A 39 9.35 1.90 -2.50
C ILE A 39 8.12 1.28 -3.19
N VAL A 40 7.63 0.14 -2.68
CA VAL A 40 6.43 -0.53 -3.21
C VAL A 40 5.20 0.37 -3.06
N LEU A 41 5.06 1.05 -1.92
CA LEU A 41 3.99 2.01 -1.68
C LEU A 41 4.04 3.15 -2.70
N THR A 42 5.22 3.76 -2.88
CA THR A 42 5.43 4.87 -3.82
C THR A 42 5.13 4.46 -5.26
N SER A 43 5.58 3.27 -5.67
CA SER A 43 5.30 2.70 -6.99
C SER A 43 3.80 2.48 -7.23
N ASN A 44 3.03 2.05 -6.23
CA ASN A 44 1.59 1.90 -6.37
C ASN A 44 0.86 3.26 -6.43
N ILE A 45 1.37 4.29 -5.74
CA ILE A 45 0.85 5.67 -5.85
C ILE A 45 1.05 6.20 -7.29
N GLU A 46 2.24 6.00 -7.86
CA GLU A 46 2.53 6.37 -9.25
C GLU A 46 1.61 5.65 -10.25
N ALA A 47 1.44 4.34 -10.08
CA ALA A 47 0.56 3.54 -10.92
C ALA A 47 -0.89 4.06 -10.89
N LEU A 48 -1.38 4.43 -9.70
CA LEU A 48 -2.72 4.98 -9.52
C LEU A 48 -2.84 6.39 -10.13
N SER A 49 -1.80 7.21 -10.00
CA SER A 49 -1.73 8.55 -10.58
C SER A 49 -1.88 8.50 -12.10
N VAL A 50 -1.13 7.61 -12.75
CA VAL A 50 -1.21 7.35 -14.20
C VAL A 50 -2.55 6.76 -14.60
N PHE A 51 -3.17 5.93 -13.75
CA PHE A 51 -4.46 5.31 -14.04
C PHE A 51 -5.64 6.30 -13.99
N LEU A 52 -5.67 7.19 -12.99
CA LEU A 52 -6.71 8.20 -12.86
C LEU A 52 -6.46 9.46 -13.69
N ASP A 53 -5.28 9.59 -14.32
CA ASP A 53 -4.85 10.79 -15.05
C ASP A 53 -4.97 12.07 -14.20
N THR A 54 -4.76 11.94 -12.89
CA THR A 54 -4.84 13.02 -11.91
C THR A 54 -3.48 13.31 -11.30
N GLY A 55 -3.24 14.56 -10.91
CA GLY A 55 -1.99 14.93 -10.23
C GLY A 55 -1.77 14.21 -8.91
N TYR A 56 -0.50 14.13 -8.48
CA TYR A 56 -0.06 13.42 -7.26
C TYR A 56 -0.82 13.79 -5.99
N LEU A 57 -1.22 15.06 -5.85
CA LEU A 57 -1.99 15.55 -4.71
C LEU A 57 -3.37 14.90 -4.65
N SER A 58 -4.09 14.89 -5.78
CA SER A 58 -5.43 14.28 -5.86
C SER A 58 -5.37 12.77 -5.63
N THR A 59 -4.38 12.10 -6.23
CA THR A 59 -4.17 10.66 -6.07
C THR A 59 -3.90 10.28 -4.62
N THR A 60 -3.04 11.05 -3.93
CA THR A 60 -2.76 10.82 -2.50
C THR A 60 -4.00 11.03 -1.63
N LEU A 61 -4.82 12.05 -1.92
CA LEU A 61 -6.07 12.29 -1.20
C LEU A 61 -7.07 11.14 -1.37
N VAL A 62 -7.17 10.58 -2.57
CA VAL A 62 -8.03 9.41 -2.82
C VAL A 62 -7.56 8.20 -2.02
N ILE A 63 -6.24 7.97 -1.96
CA ILE A 63 -5.65 6.89 -1.15
C ILE A 63 -5.94 7.11 0.34
N LEU A 64 -5.73 8.32 0.85
CA LEU A 64 -6.02 8.66 2.25
C LEU A 64 -7.51 8.50 2.58
N PHE A 65 -8.40 8.91 1.68
CA PHE A 65 -9.83 8.73 1.84
C PHE A 65 -10.20 7.24 1.89
N GLY A 66 -9.66 6.43 0.96
CA GLY A 66 -9.85 4.97 0.97
C GLY A 66 -9.32 4.31 2.24
N LEU A 67 -8.15 4.74 2.72
CA LEU A 67 -7.56 4.26 3.97
C LEU A 67 -8.44 4.62 5.17
N ALA A 68 -8.94 5.86 5.23
CA ALA A 68 -9.85 6.30 6.28
C ALA A 68 -11.15 5.49 6.30
N CYS A 69 -11.78 5.28 5.13
CA CYS A 69 -12.96 4.42 5.02
C CYS A 69 -12.67 2.99 5.49
N ARG A 70 -11.51 2.43 5.12
CA ARG A 70 -11.08 1.10 5.56
C ARG A 70 -10.92 1.01 7.08
N ILE A 71 -10.37 2.04 7.73
CA ILE A 71 -10.20 2.07 9.19
C ILE A 71 -11.55 2.23 9.88
N VAL A 72 -12.40 3.15 9.39
CA VAL A 72 -13.76 3.36 9.94
C VAL A 72 -14.57 2.08 9.87
N MET A 73 -14.53 1.35 8.75
CA MET A 73 -15.23 0.08 8.61
C MET A 73 -14.68 -1.00 9.55
N GLN A 74 -13.37 -1.06 9.77
CA GLN A 74 -12.78 -1.99 10.74
C GLN A 74 -13.23 -1.69 12.18
N ILE A 75 -13.25 -0.41 12.56
CA ILE A 75 -13.73 0.03 13.88
C ILE A 75 -15.24 -0.28 14.03
N ALA A 76 -16.04 0.04 13.00
CA ALA A 76 -17.47 -0.26 13.01
C ALA A 76 -17.74 -1.76 13.15
N PHE A 77 -16.98 -2.59 12.42
CA PHE A 77 -17.09 -4.05 12.50
C PHE A 77 -16.69 -4.60 13.87
N ALA A 78 -15.59 -4.08 14.45
CA ALA A 78 -15.15 -4.47 15.78
C ALA A 78 -16.17 -4.09 16.87
N ASN A 79 -16.79 -2.91 16.75
CA ASN A 79 -17.85 -2.47 17.66
C ASN A 79 -19.12 -3.33 17.56
N ILE A 80 -19.48 -3.79 16.35
CA ILE A 80 -20.63 -4.70 16.15
C ILE A 80 -20.36 -6.10 16.71
N THR A 81 -19.12 -6.58 16.60
CA THR A 81 -18.72 -7.93 17.03
C THR A 81 -18.42 -8.00 18.54
N GLY A 82 -18.18 -6.87 19.20
CA GLY A 82 -17.87 -6.81 20.64
C GLY A 82 -16.48 -7.34 21.01
N ASP A 83 -15.63 -7.62 20.01
CA ASP A 83 -14.28 -8.14 20.21
C ASP A 83 -13.27 -6.98 20.24
N SER A 84 -12.75 -6.69 21.44
CA SER A 84 -11.79 -5.62 21.71
C SER A 84 -10.40 -5.85 21.12
N THR A 85 -10.12 -7.07 20.66
CA THR A 85 -8.83 -7.42 20.05
C THR A 85 -8.66 -6.83 18.65
N LEU A 86 -9.74 -6.74 17.87
CA LEU A 86 -9.72 -6.20 16.50
C LEU A 86 -9.50 -4.68 16.45
N VAL A 87 -9.99 -3.93 17.45
CA VAL A 87 -9.74 -2.48 17.57
C VAL A 87 -8.26 -2.20 17.81
N THR A 88 -7.61 -3.03 18.64
CA THR A 88 -6.21 -2.85 19.02
C THR A 88 -5.30 -3.10 17.81
N VAL A 89 -5.57 -4.16 17.03
CA VAL A 89 -4.83 -4.49 15.80
C VAL A 89 -5.07 -3.48 14.68
N ALA A 90 -6.25 -2.84 14.62
CA ALA A 90 -6.52 -1.78 13.64
C ALA A 90 -5.85 -0.43 13.96
N SER A 91 -5.42 -0.23 15.21
CA SER A 91 -4.75 0.98 15.69
C SER A 91 -3.23 0.87 15.82
N MET A 92 -2.69 -0.35 15.66
CA MET A 92 -1.26 -0.65 15.59
C MET A 92 -0.75 -0.61 14.15
#